data_AF-A0A7S1YRX3-F1
#
_entry.id   AF-A0A7S1YRX3-F1
#
_cell.length_a   1.000
_cell.length_b   1.000
_cell.length_c   1.000
_cell.angle_alpha   90.00
_cell.angle_beta   90.00
_cell.angle_gamma   90.00
#
_symmetry.space_group_name_H-M   'P 1'
#
loop_
_entity.id
_entity.type
_entity.pdbx_description
1 polymer ?
#
loop_
_entity_poly.entity_id
_entity_poly.type
_entity_poly.pdbx_seq_one_letter_code
_entity_poly.pdbx_strand_id
1 'polypeptide(L)'
;GTMLQPPIGELGSANWDQVGDPIPKTLILCDLSDDCLSLLTTKHEGSKEDRNFSECTLLTASAVLPPFPEEFSIIEELDLSGNALDSIPDNINNLTNLRSLFLGGYPTDHPERKNKIQALPNLSSLIHLEHLSVHDTNLSILPELPMLSLRILRVDRCPLDDVCFAKGKMQLPPNLTTLHLEGCSLSGSLERPDLLPDCVKELKYLEDLQLPDGCHIGLFFGMPVNEAVSMAEKGLKR
;
A
#
# COMPACT_ATOMS: atom_id res chain seq x y z
N GLY A 1 -31.64 -9.10 -6.86
CA GLY A 1 -30.70 -9.91 -7.65
C GLY A 1 -29.31 -9.49 -7.25
N THR A 2 -28.79 -10.09 -6.18
CA THR A 2 -27.43 -9.86 -5.68
C THR A 2 -26.45 -10.46 -6.69
N MET A 3 -25.69 -9.60 -7.37
CA MET A 3 -24.58 -10.05 -8.20
C MET A 3 -23.47 -10.56 -7.28
N LEU A 4 -23.30 -11.87 -7.28
CA LEU A 4 -22.17 -12.57 -6.70
C LEU A 4 -20.89 -12.01 -7.32
N GLN A 5 -20.00 -11.47 -6.48
CA GLN A 5 -18.60 -11.26 -6.84
C GLN A 5 -18.01 -12.61 -7.30
N PRO A 6 -17.11 -12.63 -8.29
CA PRO A 6 -16.41 -13.86 -8.65
C PRO A 6 -15.59 -14.34 -7.45
N PRO A 7 -15.38 -15.66 -7.29
CA PRO A 7 -14.62 -16.17 -6.18
C PRO A 7 -13.19 -15.62 -6.28
N ILE A 8 -12.78 -14.86 -5.26
CA ILE A 8 -11.39 -14.58 -4.97
C ILE A 8 -10.74 -15.96 -4.84
N GLY A 9 -9.74 -16.26 -5.65
CA GLY A 9 -8.97 -17.48 -5.50
C GLY A 9 -8.27 -17.44 -4.15
N GLU A 10 -8.90 -18.01 -3.13
CA GLU A 10 -8.22 -18.37 -1.89
C GLU A 10 -7.12 -19.36 -2.26
N LEU A 11 -5.88 -18.87 -2.36
CA LEU A 11 -4.72 -19.74 -2.25
C LEU A 11 -4.60 -20.12 -0.77
N GLY A 12 -5.49 -21.03 -0.35
CA GLY A 12 -5.35 -21.74 0.91
C GLY A 12 -3.98 -22.42 0.93
N SER A 13 -3.17 -22.09 1.94
CA SER A 13 -1.93 -22.79 2.30
C SER A 13 -1.14 -23.31 1.09
N ALA A 14 -0.53 -22.42 0.31
CA ALA A 14 0.45 -22.86 -0.66
C ALA A 14 1.60 -23.52 0.11
N ASN A 15 1.59 -24.85 0.15
CA ASN A 15 2.63 -25.65 0.78
C ASN A 15 3.76 -25.81 -0.23
N TRP A 16 4.64 -24.81 -0.30
CA TRP A 16 5.78 -24.78 -1.22
C TRP A 16 6.84 -25.86 -0.91
N ASP A 17 6.62 -26.70 0.11
CA ASP A 17 7.41 -27.89 0.40
C ASP A 17 7.38 -28.96 -0.70
N GLN A 18 6.46 -28.88 -1.69
CA GLN A 18 6.46 -29.75 -2.87
C GLN A 18 7.07 -29.05 -4.09
N VAL A 19 8.40 -29.08 -4.12
CA VAL A 19 9.33 -28.70 -5.20
C VAL A 19 8.76 -29.00 -6.60
N GLY A 20 8.40 -27.95 -7.35
CA GLY A 20 8.10 -28.08 -8.78
C GLY A 20 7.43 -26.88 -9.44
N ASP A 21 6.65 -26.09 -8.71
CA ASP A 21 5.87 -25.01 -9.31
C ASP A 21 6.67 -23.69 -9.37
N PRO A 22 6.63 -22.97 -10.51
CA PRO A 22 7.28 -21.67 -10.63
C PRO A 22 6.61 -20.66 -9.68
N ILE A 23 7.41 -19.79 -9.06
CA ILE A 23 6.90 -18.68 -8.26
C ILE A 23 5.96 -17.83 -9.15
N PRO A 24 4.73 -17.50 -8.71
CA PRO A 24 3.81 -16.70 -9.48
C PRO A 24 4.29 -15.25 -9.54
N LYS A 25 3.86 -14.56 -10.60
CA LYS A 25 4.02 -13.10 -10.70
C LYS A 25 3.15 -12.35 -9.69
N THR A 26 2.04 -12.94 -9.26
CA THR A 26 1.14 -12.38 -8.24
C THR A 26 1.23 -13.23 -6.98
N LEU A 27 1.61 -12.63 -5.87
CA LEU A 27 1.71 -13.27 -4.57
C LEU A 27 0.78 -12.57 -3.58
N ILE A 28 -0.18 -13.32 -3.04
CA ILE A 28 -1.09 -12.86 -1.99
C ILE A 28 -0.76 -13.66 -0.74
N LEU A 29 -0.31 -12.98 0.31
CA LEU A 29 -0.07 -13.59 1.61
C LEU A 29 -1.20 -13.16 2.53
N CYS A 30 -2.13 -14.08 2.77
CA CYS A 30 -3.19 -13.92 3.76
C CYS A 30 -2.84 -14.77 4.97
N ASP A 31 -3.08 -14.24 6.18
CA ASP A 31 -2.96 -15.00 7.42
C ASP A 31 -1.54 -15.52 7.67
N LEU A 32 -0.59 -14.59 7.88
CA LEU A 32 0.79 -14.88 8.33
C LEU A 32 0.88 -15.49 9.75
N SER A 33 -0.07 -16.36 10.12
CA SER A 33 0.15 -17.38 11.14
C SER A 33 1.37 -18.26 10.77
N ASP A 34 1.99 -18.87 11.78
CA ASP A 34 3.36 -19.43 11.74
C ASP A 34 3.74 -20.24 10.47
N ASP A 35 2.78 -20.86 9.77
CA ASP A 35 3.00 -21.66 8.57
C ASP A 35 3.43 -20.83 7.32
N CYS A 36 2.96 -19.59 7.12
CA CYS A 36 3.34 -18.78 5.95
C CYS A 36 4.72 -18.11 6.08
N LEU A 37 5.19 -17.88 7.31
CA LEU A 37 6.55 -17.33 7.55
C LEU A 37 7.65 -18.32 7.19
N SER A 38 7.35 -19.63 7.22
CA SER A 38 8.28 -20.66 6.72
C SER A 38 8.66 -20.44 5.26
N LEU A 39 7.72 -19.94 4.43
CA LEU A 39 7.94 -19.64 3.00
C LEU A 39 8.93 -18.51 2.76
N LEU A 40 9.03 -17.56 3.70
CA LEU A 40 9.94 -16.43 3.61
C LEU A 40 11.33 -16.74 4.21
N THR A 41 11.47 -17.85 4.94
CA THR A 41 12.69 -18.19 5.69
C THR A 41 13.42 -19.42 5.15
N THR A 42 12.78 -20.26 4.33
CA THR A 42 13.46 -21.41 3.72
C THR A 42 14.42 -20.95 2.62
N LYS A 43 15.70 -20.78 2.97
CA LYS A 43 16.79 -20.92 2.01
C LYS A 43 16.62 -22.27 1.33
N HIS A 44 16.55 -22.26 0.00
CA HIS A 44 16.50 -23.45 -0.85
C HIS A 44 17.87 -24.18 -0.88
N GLU A 45 18.53 -24.36 0.27
CA GLU A 45 19.78 -25.10 0.38
C GLU A 45 19.51 -26.54 0.79
N GLY A 46 19.75 -27.45 -0.15
CA GLY A 46 19.70 -28.89 0.07
C GLY A 46 20.70 -29.35 1.12
N SER A 47 20.32 -29.25 2.39
CA SER A 47 21.01 -29.90 3.49
C SER A 47 19.98 -30.57 4.39
N LYS A 48 20.00 -31.91 4.35
CA LYS A 48 19.44 -32.74 5.41
C LYS A 48 20.34 -32.56 6.61
N GLU A 49 20.06 -31.64 7.51
CA GLU A 49 20.58 -31.72 8.88
C GLU A 49 19.80 -30.76 9.80
N ASP A 50 19.12 -31.36 10.77
CA ASP A 50 18.67 -30.83 12.05
C ASP A 50 17.90 -29.49 12.05
N ARG A 51 16.61 -29.60 11.71
CA ARG A 51 15.59 -28.61 12.03
C ARG A 51 15.42 -28.51 13.55
N ASN A 52 16.15 -27.61 14.19
CA ASN A 52 15.83 -27.15 15.53
C ASN A 52 14.99 -25.87 15.42
N PHE A 53 13.68 -26.01 15.20
CA PHE A 53 12.68 -24.93 15.25
C PHE A 53 12.47 -24.42 16.69
N SER A 54 13.54 -24.08 17.40
CA SER A 54 13.47 -23.59 18.77
C SER A 54 13.51 -22.06 18.88
N GLU A 55 13.48 -21.33 17.75
CA GLU A 55 13.34 -19.86 17.71
C GLU A 55 12.15 -19.38 16.87
N CYS A 56 11.12 -20.21 16.64
CA CYS A 56 9.79 -19.73 16.28
C CYS A 56 9.08 -19.19 17.54
N THR A 57 9.67 -18.18 18.16
CA THR A 57 9.06 -17.41 19.25
C THR A 57 8.81 -16.00 18.77
N LEU A 58 7.85 -15.80 17.86
CA LEU A 58 7.19 -14.50 17.70
C LEU A 58 5.71 -14.65 17.31
N LEU A 59 5.00 -15.59 17.94
CA LEU A 59 3.56 -15.42 18.16
C LEU A 59 3.36 -14.42 19.32
N THR A 60 3.74 -13.16 19.10
CA THR A 60 3.52 -12.07 20.06
C THR A 60 3.12 -10.80 19.33
N ALA A 61 1.81 -10.58 19.13
CA ALA A 61 1.12 -9.29 18.98
C ALA A 61 1.64 -8.21 17.99
N SER A 62 2.70 -8.49 17.24
CA SER A 62 3.48 -7.58 16.40
C SER A 62 4.26 -8.40 15.38
N ALA A 63 3.87 -8.34 14.10
CA ALA A 63 4.47 -9.14 13.03
C ALA A 63 5.46 -8.30 12.23
N VAL A 64 6.75 -8.58 12.38
CA VAL A 64 7.81 -8.06 11.52
C VAL A 64 8.12 -9.13 10.46
N LEU A 65 7.97 -8.77 9.19
CA LEU A 65 8.30 -9.67 8.09
C LEU A 65 9.82 -9.91 8.02
N PRO A 66 10.27 -11.18 7.86
CA PRO A 66 11.66 -11.46 7.52
C PRO A 66 12.00 -10.90 6.13
N PRO A 67 13.30 -10.75 5.79
CA PRO A 67 13.71 -10.30 4.46
C PRO A 67 13.12 -11.17 3.35
N PHE A 68 12.65 -10.55 2.27
CA PHE A 68 12.18 -11.28 1.09
C PHE A 68 13.31 -12.11 0.45
N PRO A 69 13.04 -13.37 0.04
CA PRO A 69 13.99 -14.18 -0.73
C PRO A 69 14.37 -13.54 -2.08
N GLU A 70 15.55 -13.82 -2.61
CA GLU A 70 16.00 -13.26 -3.90
C GLU A 70 15.13 -13.73 -5.09
N GLU A 71 14.57 -14.93 -4.96
CA GLU A 71 13.69 -15.56 -5.94
C GLU A 71 12.38 -14.78 -6.14
N PHE A 72 12.02 -13.91 -5.19
CA PHE A 72 10.83 -13.06 -5.29
C PHE A 72 11.04 -11.87 -6.23
N SER A 73 12.25 -11.65 -6.75
CA SER A 73 12.55 -10.61 -7.74
C SER A 73 11.68 -10.67 -9.00
N ILE A 74 11.03 -11.80 -9.30
CA ILE A 74 10.11 -11.97 -10.43
C ILE A 74 8.68 -11.49 -10.15
N ILE A 75 8.34 -11.20 -8.88
CA ILE A 75 6.98 -10.82 -8.48
C ILE A 75 6.65 -9.44 -9.06
N GLU A 76 5.48 -9.36 -9.67
CA GLU A 76 4.88 -8.14 -10.22
C GLU A 76 3.77 -7.61 -9.29
N GLU A 77 3.11 -8.45 -8.51
CA GLU A 77 2.07 -8.03 -7.58
C GLU A 77 2.24 -8.70 -6.22
N LEU A 78 2.27 -7.90 -5.15
CA LEU A 78 2.41 -8.37 -3.78
C LEU A 78 1.29 -7.81 -2.93
N ASP A 79 0.50 -8.71 -2.36
CA ASP A 79 -0.55 -8.37 -1.39
C ASP A 79 -0.19 -8.94 -0.02
N LEU A 80 0.00 -8.03 0.95
CA LEU A 80 0.28 -8.28 2.36
C LEU A 80 -0.83 -7.70 3.25
N SER A 81 -2.01 -7.44 2.70
CA SER A 81 -3.12 -6.85 3.43
C SER A 81 -3.59 -7.73 4.59
N GLY A 82 -3.97 -7.09 5.70
CA GLY A 82 -4.60 -7.79 6.83
C GLY A 82 -3.72 -8.84 7.53
N ASN A 83 -2.46 -8.52 7.81
CA ASN A 83 -1.48 -9.45 8.41
C ASN A 83 -0.91 -8.97 9.76
N ALA A 84 -1.56 -8.02 10.42
CA ALA A 84 -1.09 -7.41 11.68
C ALA A 84 0.37 -6.91 11.63
N LEU A 85 0.84 -6.48 10.46
CA LEU A 85 2.22 -6.06 10.24
C LEU A 85 2.51 -4.72 10.91
N ASP A 86 3.63 -4.60 11.61
CA ASP A 86 4.11 -3.30 12.11
C ASP A 86 5.13 -2.65 11.16
N SER A 87 5.77 -3.45 10.33
CA SER A 87 6.75 -2.99 9.34
C SER A 87 6.95 -4.02 8.24
N ILE A 88 7.46 -3.57 7.09
CA ILE A 88 7.99 -4.43 6.02
C ILE A 88 9.52 -4.26 5.95
N PRO A 89 10.27 -5.26 5.47
CA PRO A 89 11.73 -5.18 5.42
C PRO A 89 12.21 -4.24 4.30
N ASP A 90 13.37 -3.60 4.51
CA ASP A 90 13.98 -2.65 3.55
C ASP A 90 14.31 -3.29 2.20
N ASN A 91 14.50 -4.61 2.18
CA ASN A 91 14.80 -5.35 0.95
C ASN A 91 13.59 -5.58 0.05
N ILE A 92 12.41 -4.99 0.36
CA ILE A 92 11.31 -4.85 -0.60
C ILE A 92 11.78 -4.24 -1.93
N ASN A 93 12.81 -3.41 -1.88
CA ASN A 93 13.46 -2.79 -3.03
C ASN A 93 14.13 -3.77 -4.00
N ASN A 94 14.38 -5.02 -3.57
CA ASN A 94 14.90 -6.08 -4.43
C ASN A 94 13.82 -6.67 -5.36
N LEU A 95 12.53 -6.40 -5.08
CA LEU A 95 11.42 -6.80 -5.95
C LEU A 95 11.31 -5.86 -7.15
N THR A 96 12.34 -5.81 -7.99
CA THR A 96 12.49 -4.78 -9.04
C THR A 96 11.40 -4.84 -10.10
N ASN A 97 10.70 -5.98 -10.26
CA ASN A 97 9.58 -6.14 -11.19
C ASN A 97 8.22 -5.76 -10.58
N LEU A 98 8.18 -5.37 -9.30
CA LEU A 98 6.93 -5.09 -8.59
C LEU A 98 6.20 -3.89 -9.22
N ARG A 99 4.95 -4.13 -9.62
CA ARG A 99 4.00 -3.18 -10.20
C ARG A 99 2.90 -2.79 -9.23
N SER A 100 2.47 -3.71 -8.39
CA SER A 100 1.40 -3.48 -7.41
C SER A 100 1.82 -3.95 -6.02
N LEU A 101 1.66 -3.07 -5.03
CA LEU A 101 1.93 -3.37 -3.62
C LEU A 101 0.72 -2.99 -2.76
N PHE A 102 0.13 -3.98 -2.10
CA PHE A 102 -1.01 -3.81 -1.20
C PHE A 102 -0.58 -4.13 0.23
N LEU A 103 -0.62 -3.13 1.10
CA LEU A 103 -0.29 -3.21 2.52
C LEU A 103 -1.46 -2.75 3.41
N GLY A 104 -2.54 -2.24 2.80
CA GLY A 104 -3.69 -1.77 3.54
C GLY A 104 -4.54 -2.89 4.11
N GLY A 105 -5.63 -2.59 4.79
CA GLY A 105 -6.56 -3.64 5.18
C GLY A 105 -7.68 -3.19 6.09
N TYR A 106 -8.90 -3.61 5.73
CA TYR A 106 -10.08 -3.54 6.56
C TYR A 106 -10.64 -4.95 6.76
N PRO A 107 -10.00 -5.80 7.58
CA PRO A 107 -10.67 -7.01 8.02
C PRO A 107 -11.85 -6.58 8.91
N THR A 108 -13.03 -6.35 8.32
CA THR A 108 -14.28 -6.05 9.04
C THR A 108 -14.56 -7.12 10.09
N ASP A 109 -14.16 -8.34 9.77
CA ASP A 109 -14.43 -9.54 10.53
C ASP A 109 -13.29 -9.88 11.51
N HIS A 110 -12.10 -9.29 11.31
CA HIS A 110 -10.88 -9.59 12.07
C HIS A 110 -10.02 -8.33 12.32
N PRO A 111 -10.52 -7.33 13.08
CA PRO A 111 -9.83 -6.05 13.29
C PRO A 111 -8.42 -6.17 13.89
N GLU A 112 -8.15 -7.24 14.63
CA GLU A 112 -6.83 -7.58 15.17
C GLU A 112 -5.77 -7.81 14.09
N ARG A 113 -6.19 -8.11 12.85
CA ARG A 113 -5.33 -8.35 11.70
C ARG A 113 -5.01 -7.08 10.90
N LYS A 114 -5.55 -5.92 11.30
CA LYS A 114 -5.22 -4.64 10.67
C LYS A 114 -3.70 -4.40 10.72
N ASN A 115 -3.10 -4.08 9.57
CA ASN A 115 -1.69 -3.71 9.53
C ASN A 115 -1.49 -2.38 10.29
N LYS A 116 -0.50 -2.37 11.19
CA LYS A 116 -0.18 -1.25 12.10
C LYS A 116 1.05 -0.46 11.63
N ILE A 117 1.41 -0.61 10.35
CA ILE A 117 2.59 0.02 9.73
C ILE A 117 2.59 1.53 9.99
N GLN A 118 3.63 2.02 10.68
CA GLN A 118 3.78 3.45 11.01
C GLN A 118 4.69 4.19 10.02
N ALA A 119 5.64 3.47 9.43
CA ALA A 119 6.58 3.97 8.45
C ALA A 119 6.87 2.88 7.43
N LEU A 120 7.20 3.29 6.21
CA LEU A 120 7.63 2.41 5.14
C LEU A 120 9.11 2.67 4.82
N PRO A 121 9.84 1.65 4.33
CA PRO A 121 11.16 1.87 3.76
C PRO A 121 11.08 2.78 2.54
N ASN A 122 12.23 3.28 2.08
CA ASN A 122 12.32 3.98 0.80
C ASN A 122 11.83 3.05 -0.32
N LEU A 123 10.93 3.52 -1.19
CA LEU A 123 10.37 2.75 -2.31
C LEU A 123 10.79 3.31 -3.67
N SER A 124 11.70 4.29 -3.72
CA SER A 124 12.13 4.99 -4.94
C SER A 124 12.79 4.09 -5.98
N SER A 125 13.40 2.96 -5.57
CA SER A 125 14.02 1.99 -6.47
C SER A 125 13.03 1.05 -7.15
N LEU A 126 11.77 1.01 -6.71
CA LEU A 126 10.71 0.23 -7.37
C LEU A 126 10.21 0.96 -8.62
N ILE A 127 11.07 1.06 -9.64
CA ILE A 127 10.86 1.85 -10.86
C ILE A 127 9.70 1.35 -11.74
N HIS A 128 9.14 0.19 -11.44
CA HIS A 128 7.98 -0.38 -12.12
C HIS A 128 6.70 -0.32 -11.27
N LEU A 129 6.77 0.18 -10.03
CA LEU A 129 5.62 0.26 -9.15
C LEU A 129 4.65 1.31 -9.67
N GLU A 130 3.46 0.85 -10.06
CA GLU A 130 2.38 1.66 -10.62
C GLU A 130 1.27 1.86 -9.59
N HIS A 131 1.07 0.90 -8.68
CA HIS A 131 0.00 0.91 -7.68
C HIS A 131 0.56 0.65 -6.28
N LEU A 132 0.40 1.62 -5.39
CA LEU A 132 0.68 1.48 -3.96
C LEU A 132 -0.59 1.74 -3.15
N SER A 133 -0.93 0.79 -2.29
CA SER A 133 -2.09 0.90 -1.40
C SER A 133 -1.69 0.57 0.03
N VAL A 134 -1.79 1.56 0.91
CA VAL A 134 -1.43 1.50 2.34
C VAL A 134 -2.58 1.99 3.22
N HIS A 135 -3.80 1.98 2.67
CA HIS A 135 -5.02 2.41 3.33
C HIS A 135 -5.24 1.66 4.65
N ASP A 136 -5.87 2.31 5.64
CA ASP A 136 -6.12 1.70 6.95
C ASP A 136 -4.84 1.18 7.62
N THR A 137 -3.77 1.96 7.59
CA THR A 137 -2.56 1.70 8.39
C THR A 137 -2.32 2.85 9.36
N ASN A 138 -1.32 2.73 10.23
CA ASN A 138 -0.90 3.82 11.12
C ASN A 138 0.16 4.72 10.47
N LEU A 139 0.22 4.75 9.14
CA LEU A 139 1.24 5.46 8.40
C LEU A 139 1.12 6.96 8.64
N SER A 140 2.05 7.51 9.42
CA SER A 140 2.06 8.92 9.75
C SER A 140 2.98 9.74 8.85
N ILE A 141 3.82 9.10 8.03
CA ILE A 141 4.75 9.76 7.10
C ILE A 141 4.84 8.92 5.83
N LEU A 142 4.75 9.51 4.63
CA LEU A 142 5.02 8.77 3.39
C LEU A 142 6.52 8.63 3.15
N PRO A 143 6.99 7.47 2.64
CA PRO A 143 8.38 7.28 2.25
C PRO A 143 8.71 8.05 0.96
N GLU A 144 9.96 8.00 0.54
CA GLU A 144 10.32 8.33 -0.83
C GLU A 144 9.64 7.35 -1.81
N LEU A 145 8.80 7.88 -2.69
CA LEU A 145 8.01 7.13 -3.65
C LEU A 145 8.69 7.10 -5.03
N PRO A 146 8.39 6.09 -5.89
CA PRO A 146 8.91 6.04 -7.24
C PRO A 146 8.25 7.11 -8.13
N MET A 147 8.98 8.21 -8.34
CA MET A 147 8.47 9.42 -8.97
C MET A 147 8.08 9.27 -10.45
N LEU A 148 8.58 8.25 -11.14
CA LEU A 148 8.38 8.09 -12.58
C LEU A 148 7.21 7.15 -12.93
N SER A 149 6.98 6.10 -12.13
CA SER A 149 6.06 5.01 -12.46
C SER A 149 4.73 5.06 -11.72
N LEU A 150 4.69 5.61 -10.50
CA LEU A 150 3.51 5.50 -9.65
C LEU A 150 2.32 6.28 -10.24
N ARG A 151 1.19 5.59 -10.40
CA ARG A 151 -0.08 6.13 -10.94
C ARG A 151 -1.18 6.16 -9.90
N ILE A 152 -1.24 5.14 -9.05
CA ILE A 152 -2.28 4.98 -8.04
C ILE A 152 -1.63 4.98 -6.66
N LEU A 153 -2.03 5.92 -5.82
CA LEU A 153 -1.64 5.98 -4.42
C LEU A 153 -2.89 6.03 -3.54
N ARG A 154 -3.06 5.02 -2.69
CA ARG A 154 -4.15 4.97 -1.71
C ARG A 154 -3.60 5.01 -0.30
N VAL A 155 -3.90 6.08 0.42
CA VAL A 155 -3.44 6.33 1.80
C VAL A 155 -4.62 6.66 2.72
N ASP A 156 -5.83 6.23 2.33
CA ASP A 156 -7.05 6.43 3.10
C ASP A 156 -6.89 5.94 4.54
N ARG A 157 -7.47 6.67 5.49
CA ARG A 157 -7.55 6.32 6.91
C ARG A 157 -6.18 6.07 7.52
N CYS A 158 -5.17 6.77 7.01
CA CYS A 158 -3.85 6.90 7.60
C CYS A 158 -3.77 8.22 8.40
N PRO A 159 -3.06 8.27 9.55
CA PRO A 159 -2.89 9.47 10.35
C PRO A 159 -1.91 10.48 9.71
N LEU A 160 -2.02 10.71 8.40
CA LEU A 160 -1.27 11.74 7.69
C LEU A 160 -1.90 13.10 7.96
N ASP A 161 -1.07 14.08 8.33
CA ASP A 161 -1.49 15.45 8.65
C ASP A 161 -0.91 16.47 7.65
N ASP A 162 -1.37 17.72 7.75
CA ASP A 162 -0.87 18.79 6.87
C ASP A 162 0.64 19.04 7.01
N VAL A 163 1.25 18.67 8.15
CA VAL A 163 2.71 18.81 8.37
C VAL A 163 3.48 17.83 7.49
N CYS A 164 2.93 16.64 7.25
CA CYS A 164 3.51 15.65 6.34
C CYS A 164 3.55 16.15 4.90
N PHE A 165 2.52 16.90 4.50
CA PHE A 165 2.43 17.47 3.15
C PHE A 165 2.95 18.92 3.05
N ALA A 166 3.45 19.50 4.15
CA ALA A 166 3.96 20.85 4.16
C ALA A 166 5.25 20.98 3.33
N LYS A 167 5.36 22.09 2.59
CA LYS A 167 6.44 22.42 1.65
C LYS A 167 7.84 22.06 2.18
N GLY A 168 8.52 21.17 1.46
CA GLY A 168 9.95 20.87 1.63
C GLY A 168 10.28 19.52 2.28
N LYS A 169 9.30 18.77 2.79
CA LYS A 169 9.54 17.43 3.39
C LYS A 169 9.16 16.26 2.49
N MET A 170 8.26 16.45 1.52
CA MET A 170 7.66 15.36 0.76
C MET A 170 7.26 15.82 -0.64
N GLN A 171 7.48 14.98 -1.66
CA GLN A 171 7.02 15.20 -3.03
C GLN A 171 6.12 14.04 -3.44
N LEU A 172 4.96 14.35 -4.01
CA LEU A 172 4.09 13.34 -4.61
C LEU A 172 4.51 13.10 -6.07
N PRO A 173 4.46 11.85 -6.56
CA PRO A 173 4.75 11.56 -7.96
C PRO A 173 3.84 12.38 -8.90
N PRO A 174 4.40 13.12 -9.87
CA PRO A 174 3.61 14.03 -10.71
C PRO A 174 2.67 13.28 -11.67
N ASN A 175 2.91 11.99 -11.92
CA ASN A 175 2.16 11.15 -12.85
C ASN A 175 0.97 10.43 -12.19
N LEU A 176 0.63 10.77 -10.94
CA LEU A 176 -0.53 10.19 -10.27
C LEU A 176 -1.83 10.50 -11.04
N THR A 177 -2.58 9.43 -11.34
CA THR A 177 -3.92 9.49 -11.90
C THR A 177 -4.98 9.29 -10.82
N THR A 178 -4.63 8.58 -9.74
CA THR A 178 -5.52 8.31 -8.62
C THR A 178 -4.83 8.57 -7.30
N LEU A 179 -5.46 9.38 -6.45
CA LEU A 179 -5.00 9.67 -5.10
C LEU A 179 -6.17 9.60 -4.13
N HIS A 180 -6.11 8.68 -3.18
CA HIS A 180 -7.16 8.54 -2.16
C HIS A 180 -6.63 8.95 -0.78
N LEU A 181 -7.28 9.96 -0.18
CA LEU A 181 -6.89 10.61 1.08
C LEU A 181 -7.99 10.55 2.16
N GLU A 182 -9.07 9.79 1.95
CA GLU A 182 -10.24 9.77 2.84
C GLU A 182 -9.80 9.51 4.28
N GLY A 183 -10.28 10.26 5.26
CA GLY A 183 -9.97 10.02 6.66
C GLY A 183 -8.52 10.33 7.07
N CYS A 184 -7.73 10.96 6.20
CA CYS A 184 -6.48 11.61 6.61
C CYS A 184 -6.78 12.87 7.43
N SER A 185 -5.90 13.25 8.34
CA SER A 185 -6.02 14.45 9.18
C SER A 185 -5.58 15.73 8.43
N LEU A 186 -6.06 15.88 7.20
CA LEU A 186 -5.75 16.99 6.30
C LEU A 186 -6.86 18.03 6.32
N SER A 187 -6.50 19.31 6.21
CA SER A 187 -7.46 20.41 6.29
C SER A 187 -8.33 20.58 5.04
N GLY A 188 -7.94 19.99 3.90
CA GLY A 188 -8.68 20.10 2.64
C GLY A 188 -9.98 19.29 2.64
N SER A 189 -11.05 19.87 2.08
CA SER A 189 -12.36 19.21 1.93
C SER A 189 -13.06 19.64 0.63
N LEU A 190 -14.23 19.09 0.32
CA LEU A 190 -14.98 19.49 -0.88
C LEU A 190 -15.45 20.94 -0.79
N GLU A 191 -15.78 21.41 0.41
CA GLU A 191 -16.18 22.81 0.65
C GLU A 191 -14.99 23.76 0.72
N ARG A 192 -13.82 23.25 1.09
CA ARG A 192 -12.57 24.01 1.19
C ARG A 192 -11.38 23.29 0.55
N PRO A 193 -11.38 23.09 -0.78
CA PRO A 193 -10.27 22.45 -1.46
C PRO A 193 -9.07 23.41 -1.59
N ASP A 194 -9.24 24.70 -1.30
CA ASP A 194 -8.16 25.69 -1.16
C ASP A 194 -7.18 25.32 -0.03
N LEU A 195 -7.66 24.62 1.00
CA LEU A 195 -6.87 24.14 2.13
C LEU A 195 -6.10 22.84 1.84
N LEU A 196 -6.25 22.26 0.64
CA LEU A 196 -5.43 21.12 0.25
C LEU A 196 -3.94 21.50 0.19
N PRO A 197 -3.04 20.57 0.52
CA PRO A 197 -1.61 20.81 0.39
C PRO A 197 -1.20 21.17 -1.04
N ASP A 198 -0.20 22.05 -1.18
CA ASP A 198 0.27 22.53 -2.49
C ASP A 198 0.71 21.38 -3.41
N CYS A 199 1.37 20.35 -2.86
CA CYS A 199 1.79 19.20 -3.64
C CYS A 199 0.63 18.40 -4.25
N VAL A 200 -0.57 18.43 -3.65
CA VAL A 200 -1.78 17.80 -4.22
C VAL A 200 -2.35 18.69 -5.33
N LYS A 201 -2.36 20.01 -5.12
CA LYS A 201 -2.83 21.01 -6.10
C LYS A 201 -1.95 21.10 -7.35
N GLU A 202 -0.68 20.69 -7.25
CA GLU A 202 0.27 20.66 -8.36
C GLU A 202 0.12 19.43 -9.29
N LEU A 203 -0.68 18.43 -8.90
CA LEU A 203 -0.89 17.19 -9.68
C LEU A 203 -1.78 17.44 -10.90
N LYS A 204 -1.15 17.48 -12.09
CA LYS A 204 -1.83 17.84 -13.34
C LYS A 204 -2.61 16.70 -13.99
N TYR A 205 -2.24 15.46 -13.71
CA TYR A 205 -2.78 14.27 -14.37
C TYR A 205 -3.79 13.51 -13.50
N LEU A 206 -4.21 14.11 -12.38
CA LEU A 206 -5.09 13.47 -11.43
C LEU A 206 -6.52 13.37 -11.99
N GLU A 207 -6.99 12.14 -12.19
CA GLU A 207 -8.30 11.82 -12.75
C GLU A 207 -9.33 11.49 -11.66
N ASP A 208 -8.87 10.93 -10.53
CA ASP A 208 -9.66 10.59 -9.35
C ASP A 208 -8.92 11.00 -8.07
N LEU A 209 -9.47 11.98 -7.37
CA LEU A 209 -9.03 12.44 -6.06
C LEU A 209 -10.14 12.16 -5.05
N GLN A 210 -9.88 11.25 -4.11
CA GLN A 210 -10.71 11.13 -2.91
C GLN A 210 -10.16 12.07 -1.84
N LEU A 211 -10.97 13.03 -1.42
CA LEU A 211 -10.63 14.03 -0.43
C LEU A 211 -10.67 13.46 1.00
N PRO A 212 -10.07 14.16 1.98
CA PRO A 212 -10.10 13.78 3.40
C PRO A 212 -11.50 13.57 3.99
N ASP A 213 -12.50 14.30 3.52
CA ASP A 213 -13.90 14.14 3.91
C ASP A 213 -14.63 12.99 3.18
N GLY A 214 -13.91 12.21 2.37
CA GLY A 214 -14.44 11.10 1.58
C GLY A 214 -15.11 11.52 0.28
N CYS A 215 -15.21 12.82 -0.01
CA CYS A 215 -15.78 13.28 -1.28
C CYS A 215 -14.81 13.04 -2.44
N HIS A 216 -15.34 12.70 -3.61
CA HIS A 216 -14.51 12.54 -4.79
C HIS A 216 -14.55 13.78 -5.70
N ILE A 217 -13.39 14.14 -6.22
CA ILE A 217 -13.19 15.16 -7.27
C ILE A 217 -12.43 14.49 -8.42
N GLY A 218 -12.84 14.74 -9.66
CA GLY A 218 -12.19 14.10 -10.79
C GLY A 218 -13.00 14.14 -12.07
N LEU A 219 -12.37 13.69 -13.17
CA LEU A 219 -13.00 13.61 -14.49
C LEU A 219 -14.24 12.70 -14.45
N PHE A 220 -14.18 11.63 -13.66
CA PHE A 220 -15.31 10.72 -13.43
C PHE A 220 -16.52 11.41 -12.76
N PHE A 221 -16.30 12.49 -12.01
CA PHE A 221 -17.33 13.26 -11.32
C PHE A 221 -17.66 14.60 -12.01
N GLY A 222 -17.09 14.82 -13.20
CA GLY A 222 -17.42 15.94 -14.08
C GLY A 222 -16.70 17.27 -13.78
N MET A 223 -15.63 17.26 -12.98
CA MET A 223 -14.80 18.44 -12.74
C MET A 223 -13.33 18.04 -12.50
N PRO A 224 -12.39 18.44 -13.37
CA PRO A 224 -10.96 18.26 -13.15
C PRO A 224 -10.52 18.85 -11.81
N VAL A 225 -9.59 18.20 -11.12
CA VAL A 225 -9.09 18.63 -9.80
C VAL A 225 -8.59 20.08 -9.84
N ASN A 226 -7.83 20.44 -10.89
CA ASN A 226 -7.31 21.80 -11.07
C ASN A 226 -8.42 22.85 -11.21
N GLU A 227 -9.55 22.47 -11.83
CA GLU A 227 -10.69 23.35 -11.99
C GLU A 227 -11.44 23.52 -10.67
N ALA A 228 -11.64 22.41 -9.93
CA ALA A 228 -12.26 22.41 -8.61
C ALA A 228 -11.50 23.31 -7.61
N VAL A 229 -10.18 23.17 -7.56
CA VAL A 229 -9.30 24.00 -6.74
C VAL A 229 -9.37 25.46 -7.17
N SER A 230 -9.29 25.75 -8.48
CA SER A 230 -9.36 27.12 -8.99
C SER A 230 -10.70 27.81 -8.73
N MET A 231 -11.82 27.09 -8.79
CA MET A 231 -13.14 27.63 -8.47
C MET A 231 -13.27 27.99 -6.99
N ALA A 232 -12.76 27.14 -6.10
CA ALA A 232 -12.77 27.39 -4.66
C ALA A 232 -11.89 28.58 -4.26
N GLU A 233 -10.68 28.70 -4.82
CA GLU A 233 -9.79 29.85 -4.58
C GLU A 233 -10.44 31.18 -4.99
N LYS A 234 -11.31 31.16 -6.00
CA LYS A 234 -12.06 32.33 -6.48
C LYS A 234 -13.34 32.59 -5.67
N GLY A 235 -13.62 31.80 -4.64
CA GLY A 235 -14.85 31.90 -3.84
C GLY A 235 -16.13 31.58 -4.63
N LEU A 236 -16.00 30.93 -5.79
CA LEU A 236 -17.12 30.56 -6.64
C LEU A 236 -17.72 29.25 -6.10
N LYS A 237 -18.86 29.36 -5.41
CA LYS A 237 -19.68 28.18 -5.08
C LYS A 237 -20.47 27.77 -6.32
N ARG A 238 -20.67 26.46 -6.51
CA ARG A 238 -21.67 25.93 -7.45
C ARG A 238 -23.05 26.45 -7.09
#